data_AF-A0A538BM45-F1
#
_entry.id   AF-A0A538BM45-F1
#
_cell.length_a   1.000
_cell.length_b   1.000
_cell.length_c   1.000
_cell.angle_alpha   90.00
_cell.angle_beta   90.00
_cell.angle_gamma   90.00
#
_symmetry.space_group_name_H-M   'P 1'
#
loop_
_entity.id
_entity.type
_entity.pdbx_description
1 polymer ?
#
loop_
_entity_poly.entity_id
_entity_poly.type
_entity_poly.pdbx_seq_one_letter_code
_entity_poly.pdbx_strand_id
1 'polypeptide(L)'
;DLELFRPGKKRRLAVLEWRPAERSLARAVIRTLHELPEWELVLLRTKPLSGRPYLPASLRDRIHVRTARDGRARAPIFSEASIVVPALTGLPRVALEAAAADAAIAAPPGMREQPELAAAAFARLAEDEEYRERAAAKASAEAEGQSFAAVAAELDRLYSQLARRRRRPRRDADPLDDRDWILCDLHTHTSWSHDCGVEVTELLDHAEVEGLGAIAVTDHNVFGGAREAVQLARGRDLVVVPGEEVKTAGQGEVIGLFLSEEIPRGLPFDETIAAIRSQGGLVYLPHPFDRLHAIPDATTLRRHLADIDVFEVYNARLLFEAYNDEALRFATKYNLTMGAGSDAHVLQGLGTGALRMRAFDGPEEFLVSMRSAQVLRRPKSLVYLQSLKWVAQAKERVR
;
A
#
# COMPACT_ATOMS: atom_id res chain seq x y z
N ASP A 1 21.40 -18.99 2.01
CA ASP A 1 22.75 -18.91 1.44
C ASP A 1 23.23 -20.34 1.24
N LEU A 2 22.91 -20.94 0.09
CA LEU A 2 23.19 -22.35 -0.18
C LEU A 2 24.69 -22.62 -0.34
N GLU A 3 25.49 -21.59 -0.64
CA GLU A 3 26.94 -21.73 -0.73
C GLU A 3 27.58 -21.83 0.64
N LEU A 4 27.09 -21.05 1.61
CA LEU A 4 27.60 -21.10 2.98
C LEU A 4 27.21 -22.39 3.70
N PHE A 5 25.98 -22.88 3.48
CA PHE A 5 25.43 -24.06 4.15
C PHE A 5 25.51 -25.31 3.27
N ARG A 6 26.64 -25.53 2.59
CA ARG A 6 26.83 -26.76 1.81
C ARG A 6 26.87 -28.00 2.71
N PRO A 7 26.22 -29.11 2.31
CA PRO A 7 26.30 -30.37 3.02
C PRO A 7 27.74 -30.86 3.17
N GLY A 8 28.09 -31.32 4.37
CA GLY A 8 29.37 -31.96 4.68
C GLY A 8 29.22 -33.46 4.88
N LYS A 9 30.28 -34.12 5.35
CA LYS A 9 30.20 -35.52 5.77
C LYS A 9 29.36 -35.62 7.04
N LYS A 10 28.16 -36.20 6.92
CA LYS A 10 27.23 -36.37 8.02
C LYS A 10 27.76 -37.33 9.08
N ARG A 11 27.59 -36.94 10.34
CA ARG A 11 27.89 -37.73 11.54
C ARG A 11 26.59 -38.06 12.25
N ARG A 12 26.60 -39.07 13.14
CA ARG A 12 25.50 -39.32 14.09
C ARG A 12 25.45 -38.23 15.16
N LEU A 13 25.20 -37.00 14.71
CA LEU A 13 25.22 -35.77 15.47
C LEU A 13 23.86 -35.11 15.33
N ALA A 14 23.21 -34.89 16.47
CA ALA A 14 22.03 -34.06 16.57
C ALA A 14 22.40 -32.66 17.08
N VAL A 15 21.67 -31.64 16.65
CA VAL A 15 21.81 -30.28 17.17
C VAL A 15 20.47 -29.82 17.71
N LEU A 16 20.44 -29.45 18.99
CA LEU A 16 19.28 -28.80 19.58
C LEU A 16 19.57 -27.30 19.71
N GLU A 17 18.76 -26.45 19.08
CA GLU A 17 18.79 -25.03 19.41
C GLU A 17 18.31 -24.85 20.86
N TRP A 18 19.22 -24.43 21.73
CA TRP A 18 18.96 -24.37 23.15
C TRP A 18 18.48 -22.98 23.58
N ARG A 19 17.37 -22.95 24.32
CA ARG A 19 16.81 -21.76 24.96
C ARG A 19 16.65 -21.98 26.47
N PRO A 20 17.05 -21.03 27.33
CA PRO A 20 16.86 -21.15 28.78
C PRO A 20 15.40 -21.35 29.22
N ALA A 21 14.46 -20.79 28.46
CA ALA A 21 13.02 -20.86 28.73
C ALA A 21 12.39 -22.20 28.29
N GLU A 22 13.06 -22.98 27.43
CA GLU A 22 12.49 -24.18 26.80
C GLU A 22 13.05 -25.46 27.44
N ARG A 23 12.99 -25.51 28.78
CA ARG A 23 13.56 -26.63 29.55
C ARG A 23 12.90 -27.96 29.25
N SER A 24 11.59 -27.97 28.98
CA SER A 24 10.83 -29.19 28.69
C SER A 24 11.30 -29.82 27.39
N LEU A 25 11.44 -29.04 26.31
CA LEU A 25 11.98 -29.48 25.04
C LEU A 25 13.40 -30.05 25.21
N ALA A 26 14.29 -29.29 25.86
CA ALA A 26 15.66 -29.73 26.08
C ALA A 26 15.76 -31.03 26.89
N ARG A 27 14.94 -31.16 27.94
CA ARG A 27 14.90 -32.39 28.76
C ARG A 27 14.35 -33.58 27.98
N ALA A 28 13.35 -33.38 27.13
CA ALA A 28 12.78 -34.45 26.31
C ALA A 28 13.83 -34.99 25.32
N VAL A 29 14.50 -34.10 24.59
CA VAL A 29 15.57 -34.50 23.64
C VAL A 29 16.76 -35.16 24.35
N ILE A 30 17.21 -34.60 25.48
CA ILE A 30 18.31 -35.20 26.26
C ILE A 30 17.92 -36.57 26.81
N ARG A 31 16.65 -36.78 27.19
CA ARG A 31 16.17 -38.08 27.64
C ARG A 31 16.22 -39.11 26.51
N THR A 32 15.75 -38.77 25.33
CA THR A 32 15.82 -39.63 24.14
C THR A 32 17.27 -39.99 23.78
N LEU A 33 18.23 -39.10 24.00
CA LEU A 33 19.65 -39.39 23.74
C LEU A 33 20.20 -40.56 24.57
N HIS A 34 19.61 -40.87 25.73
CA HIS A 34 19.99 -42.07 26.52
C HIS A 34 19.72 -43.37 25.77
N GLU A 35 18.67 -43.40 24.96
CA GLU A 35 18.23 -44.58 24.20
C GLU A 35 19.02 -44.74 22.88
N LEU A 36 19.81 -43.73 22.51
CA LEU A 36 20.54 -43.65 21.25
C LEU A 36 22.06 -43.61 21.47
N PRO A 37 22.73 -44.72 21.87
CA PRO A 37 24.11 -44.71 22.37
C PRO A 37 25.14 -44.16 21.37
N GLU A 38 24.88 -44.32 20.07
CA GLU A 38 25.76 -43.95 18.97
C GLU A 38 25.67 -42.47 18.56
N TRP A 39 24.79 -41.69 19.20
CA TRP A 39 24.51 -40.31 18.84
C TRP A 39 25.17 -39.31 19.79
N GLU A 40 25.71 -38.23 19.24
CA GLU A 40 26.15 -37.03 19.96
C GLU A 40 25.08 -35.93 19.87
N LEU A 41 25.08 -35.01 20.84
CA LEU A 41 24.18 -33.87 20.86
C LEU A 41 24.95 -32.55 21.06
N VAL A 42 24.78 -31.61 20.15
CA VAL A 42 25.22 -30.22 20.34
C VAL A 42 24.04 -29.38 20.84
N LEU A 43 24.20 -28.79 22.01
CA LEU A 43 23.33 -27.72 22.51
C LEU A 43 23.82 -26.40 21.91
N LEU A 44 23.14 -25.97 20.84
CA LEU A 44 23.49 -24.79 20.07
C LEU A 44 22.87 -23.54 20.70
N ARG A 45 23.71 -22.58 21.05
CA ARG A 45 23.31 -21.27 21.57
C ARG A 45 23.42 -20.21 20.48
N THR A 46 22.28 -19.64 20.12
CA THR A 46 22.19 -18.61 19.08
C THR A 46 22.12 -17.18 19.61
N LYS A 47 22.03 -16.98 20.94
CA LYS A 47 21.96 -15.66 21.61
C LYS A 47 23.09 -15.49 22.66
N PRO A 48 23.53 -14.24 22.93
CA PRO A 48 24.68 -13.96 23.80
C PRO A 48 24.45 -14.23 25.30
N LEU A 49 23.25 -13.96 25.82
CA LEU A 49 22.88 -14.19 27.22
C LEU A 49 22.10 -15.49 27.31
N SER A 50 22.76 -16.52 27.83
CA SER A 50 22.23 -17.87 27.87
C SER A 50 22.73 -18.52 29.16
N GLY A 51 21.84 -19.06 29.98
CA GLY A 51 22.23 -19.81 31.18
C GLY A 51 23.07 -21.05 30.85
N ARG A 52 23.47 -21.79 31.88
CA ARG A 52 24.15 -23.07 31.68
C ARG A 52 23.10 -24.16 31.40
N PRO A 53 23.20 -24.89 30.27
CA PRO A 53 22.30 -26.02 30.02
C PRO A 53 22.51 -27.11 31.07
N TYR A 54 21.45 -27.85 31.35
CA TYR A 54 21.51 -29.04 32.18
C TYR A 54 22.20 -30.17 31.41
N LEU A 55 23.18 -30.82 32.04
CA LEU A 55 23.95 -31.92 31.47
C LEU A 55 23.97 -33.10 32.46
N PRO A 56 23.30 -34.22 32.16
CA PRO A 56 23.41 -35.44 32.95
C PRO A 56 24.85 -35.96 32.99
N ALA A 57 25.29 -36.48 34.14
CA ALA A 57 26.65 -37.00 34.29
C ALA A 57 26.97 -38.13 33.31
N SER A 58 26.01 -39.00 33.04
CA SER A 58 26.12 -40.14 32.12
C SER A 58 26.18 -39.78 30.64
N LEU A 59 25.87 -38.53 30.27
CA LEU A 59 25.94 -38.04 28.88
C LEU A 59 27.01 -36.95 28.69
N ARG A 60 27.87 -36.71 29.69
CA ARG A 60 28.81 -35.58 29.69
C ARG A 60 29.77 -35.62 28.49
N ASP A 61 30.18 -36.80 28.05
CA ASP A 61 31.12 -36.97 26.94
C ASP A 61 30.45 -36.93 25.56
N ARG A 62 29.10 -36.95 25.53
CA ARG A 62 28.29 -37.00 24.31
C ARG A 62 27.48 -35.72 24.06
N ILE A 63 27.36 -34.86 25.07
CA ILE A 63 26.67 -33.57 24.93
C ILE A 63 27.70 -32.44 24.95
N HIS A 64 27.71 -31.66 23.87
CA HIS A 64 28.61 -30.52 23.71
C HIS A 64 27.81 -29.23 23.65
N VAL A 65 28.32 -28.17 24.28
CA VAL A 65 27.71 -26.83 24.19
C VAL A 65 28.51 -26.01 23.19
N ARG A 66 27.83 -25.43 22.21
CA ARG A 66 28.42 -24.54 21.20
C ARG A 66 27.66 -23.23 21.12
N THR A 67 28.36 -22.14 20.86
CA THR A 67 27.75 -20.83 20.65
C THR A 67 28.05 -20.40 19.23
N ALA A 68 27.02 -20.21 18.41
CA ALA A 68 27.16 -19.72 17.05
C ALA A 68 26.03 -18.72 16.73
N ARG A 69 26.41 -17.43 16.70
CA ARG A 69 25.47 -16.30 16.66
C ARG A 69 25.15 -15.84 15.25
N ASP A 70 26.08 -16.02 14.32
CA ASP A 70 25.91 -15.74 12.89
C ASP A 70 25.90 -17.04 12.06
N GLY A 71 25.55 -16.91 10.78
CA GLY A 71 25.45 -18.05 9.88
C GLY A 71 26.81 -18.74 9.63
N ARG A 72 27.91 -17.97 9.55
CA ARG A 72 29.25 -18.51 9.30
C ARG A 72 29.71 -19.43 10.44
N ALA A 73 29.41 -19.07 11.67
CA ALA A 73 29.69 -19.91 12.84
C ALA A 73 28.78 -21.15 12.93
N ARG A 74 27.56 -21.09 12.37
CA ARG A 74 26.61 -22.22 12.37
C ARG A 74 26.86 -23.22 11.24
N ALA A 75 27.31 -22.75 10.08
CA ALA A 75 27.57 -23.55 8.89
C ALA A 75 28.36 -24.84 9.16
N PRO A 76 29.55 -24.82 9.82
CA PRO A 76 30.29 -26.05 10.08
C PRO A 76 29.52 -27.03 10.96
N ILE A 77 28.75 -26.54 11.94
CA ILE A 77 27.94 -27.37 12.85
C ILE A 77 26.84 -28.10 12.05
N PHE A 78 26.13 -27.38 11.18
CA PHE A 78 25.05 -27.97 10.39
C PHE A 78 25.55 -28.85 9.25
N SER A 79 26.74 -28.57 8.71
CA SER A 79 27.35 -29.41 7.66
C SER A 79 27.58 -30.85 8.12
N GLU A 80 27.93 -31.05 9.41
CA GLU A 80 28.15 -32.37 10.01
C GLU A 80 26.88 -32.98 10.64
N ALA A 81 25.91 -32.15 11.02
CA ALA A 81 24.72 -32.60 11.74
C ALA A 81 23.76 -33.39 10.84
N SER A 82 23.33 -34.57 11.29
CA SER A 82 22.30 -35.35 10.61
C SER A 82 20.89 -34.92 11.00
N ILE A 83 20.70 -34.40 12.22
CA ILE A 83 19.39 -34.01 12.73
C ILE A 83 19.50 -32.65 13.44
N VAL A 84 18.53 -31.76 13.21
CA VAL A 84 18.39 -30.51 13.95
C VAL A 84 17.00 -30.42 14.58
N VAL A 85 16.98 -30.13 15.88
CA VAL A 85 15.79 -29.81 16.67
C VAL A 85 15.78 -28.30 16.90
N PRO A 86 14.94 -27.53 16.17
CA PRO A 86 14.84 -26.09 16.38
C PRO A 86 14.13 -25.78 17.70
N ALA A 87 14.41 -24.59 18.25
CA ALA A 87 13.70 -24.10 19.43
C ALA A 87 12.32 -23.54 19.04
N LEU A 88 11.35 -23.61 19.95
CA LEU A 88 9.99 -23.09 19.75
C LEU A 88 9.98 -21.58 19.51
N THR A 89 10.83 -20.86 20.24
CA THR A 89 11.09 -19.42 20.13
C THR A 89 12.51 -19.18 19.58
N GLY A 90 12.95 -20.10 18.74
CA GLY A 90 14.24 -20.12 18.06
C GLY A 90 14.42 -19.00 17.05
N LEU A 91 15.60 -18.95 16.44
CA LEU A 91 15.77 -18.13 15.25
C LEU A 91 15.10 -18.84 14.06
N PRO A 92 14.15 -18.21 13.33
CA PRO A 92 13.47 -18.86 12.21
C PRO A 92 14.43 -19.44 11.15
N ARG A 93 15.56 -18.78 10.94
CA ARG A 93 16.60 -19.21 9.99
C ARG A 93 17.33 -20.50 10.39
N VAL A 94 17.34 -20.92 11.65
CA VAL A 94 18.11 -22.11 12.08
C VAL A 94 17.62 -23.38 11.37
N ALA A 95 16.30 -23.55 11.26
CA ALA A 95 15.72 -24.69 10.54
C ALA A 95 16.07 -24.64 9.05
N LEU A 96 15.99 -23.46 8.42
CA LEU A 96 16.33 -23.28 7.00
C LEU A 96 17.82 -23.50 6.71
N GLU A 97 18.70 -23.00 7.57
CA GLU A 97 20.16 -23.17 7.47
C GLU A 97 20.57 -24.64 7.67
N ALA A 98 19.92 -25.33 8.61
CA ALA A 98 20.12 -26.76 8.82
C ALA A 98 19.60 -27.60 7.65
N ALA A 99 18.42 -27.27 7.13
CA ALA A 99 17.83 -27.92 5.98
C ALA A 99 18.68 -27.74 4.71
N ALA A 100 19.17 -26.53 4.46
CA ALA A 100 20.10 -26.24 3.36
C ALA A 100 21.40 -27.04 3.46
N ALA A 101 21.80 -27.43 4.67
CA ALA A 101 22.97 -28.27 4.90
C ALA A 101 22.65 -29.77 4.85
N ASP A 102 21.46 -30.21 4.41
CA ASP A 102 20.98 -31.62 4.43
C ASP A 102 20.85 -32.23 5.83
N ALA A 103 20.48 -31.44 6.84
CA ALA A 103 20.06 -32.00 8.12
C ALA A 103 18.54 -32.23 8.16
N ALA A 104 18.12 -33.38 8.68
CA ALA A 104 16.70 -33.62 8.91
C ALA A 104 16.18 -32.75 10.06
N ILE A 105 15.00 -32.15 9.88
CA ILE A 105 14.42 -31.22 10.86
C ILE A 105 13.39 -31.96 11.73
N ALA A 106 13.70 -32.09 13.02
CA ALA A 106 12.83 -32.70 14.02
C ALA A 106 11.84 -31.66 14.57
N ALA A 107 10.95 -31.16 13.71
CA ALA A 107 9.97 -30.14 14.06
C ALA A 107 8.53 -30.50 13.62
N PRO A 108 7.91 -31.54 14.23
CA PRO A 108 6.54 -31.90 13.91
C PRO A 108 5.54 -30.81 14.33
N PRO A 109 4.35 -30.74 13.70
CA PRO A 109 3.28 -29.85 14.15
C PRO A 109 2.85 -30.19 15.58
N GLY A 110 2.38 -29.19 16.33
CA GLY A 110 1.92 -29.35 17.72
C GLY A 110 3.01 -29.24 18.79
N MET A 111 4.25 -28.93 18.42
CA MET A 111 5.38 -28.85 19.38
C MET A 111 5.20 -27.74 20.45
N ARG A 112 4.42 -26.69 20.15
CA ARG A 112 4.16 -25.60 21.12
C ARG A 112 3.29 -26.09 22.27
N GLU A 113 2.35 -26.97 21.97
CA GLU A 113 1.42 -27.58 22.90
C GLU A 113 2.05 -28.80 23.59
N GLN A 114 2.81 -29.60 22.84
CA GLN A 114 3.45 -30.83 23.30
C GLN A 114 4.92 -30.93 22.83
N PRO A 115 5.88 -30.36 23.59
CA PRO A 115 7.30 -30.37 23.23
C PRO A 115 7.93 -31.76 23.06
N GLU A 116 7.36 -32.78 23.70
CA GLU A 116 7.79 -34.18 23.60
C GLU A 116 7.69 -34.74 22.18
N LEU A 117 6.83 -34.16 21.33
CA LEU A 117 6.73 -34.54 19.92
C LEU A 117 8.06 -34.34 19.18
N ALA A 118 8.83 -33.30 19.54
CA ALA A 118 10.17 -33.09 18.97
C ALA A 118 11.13 -34.22 19.32
N ALA A 119 11.02 -34.77 20.53
CA ALA A 119 11.85 -35.87 21.01
C ALA A 119 11.48 -37.18 20.31
N ALA A 120 10.19 -37.44 20.09
CA ALA A 120 9.72 -38.57 19.29
C ALA A 120 10.15 -38.47 17.82
N ALA A 121 10.06 -37.27 17.22
CA ALA A 121 10.57 -37.03 15.87
C ALA A 121 12.09 -37.23 15.79
N PHE A 122 12.83 -36.75 16.80
CA PHE A 122 14.27 -36.98 16.91
C PHE A 122 14.60 -38.48 16.99
N ALA A 123 13.93 -39.24 17.87
CA ALA A 123 14.12 -40.69 18.00
C ALA A 123 13.90 -41.40 16.66
N ARG A 124 12.76 -41.13 16.01
CA ARG A 124 12.41 -41.73 14.72
C ARG A 124 13.45 -41.44 13.64
N LEU A 125 13.91 -40.19 13.54
CA LEU A 125 14.96 -39.81 12.59
C LEU A 125 16.33 -40.43 12.93
N ALA A 126 16.60 -40.70 14.20
CA ALA A 126 17.84 -41.31 14.64
C ALA A 126 17.89 -42.83 14.35
N GLU A 127 16.76 -43.51 14.51
CA GLU A 127 16.60 -44.96 14.35
C GLU A 127 16.43 -45.39 12.89
N ASP A 128 15.66 -44.62 12.10
CA ASP A 128 15.34 -44.94 10.70
C ASP A 128 16.15 -44.05 9.74
N GLU A 129 17.23 -44.62 9.20
CA GLU A 129 18.13 -43.95 8.27
C GLU A 129 17.45 -43.57 6.94
N GLU A 130 16.65 -44.47 6.37
CA GLU A 130 15.95 -44.21 5.11
C GLU A 130 14.91 -43.10 5.27
N TYR A 131 14.18 -43.09 6.40
CA TYR A 131 13.27 -42.01 6.73
C TYR A 131 14.01 -40.69 6.96
N ARG A 132 15.17 -40.71 7.62
CA ARG A 132 16.00 -39.53 7.84
C ARG A 132 16.49 -38.91 6.53
N GLU A 133 16.99 -39.73 5.61
CA GLU A 133 17.46 -39.27 4.30
C GLU A 133 16.33 -38.64 3.49
N ARG A 134 15.15 -39.27 3.45
CA ARG A 134 13.96 -38.70 2.80
C ARG A 134 13.52 -37.39 3.44
N ALA A 135 13.53 -37.29 4.77
CA ALA A 135 13.16 -36.09 5.50
C ALA A 135 14.17 -34.95 5.26
N ALA A 136 15.47 -35.25 5.24
CA ALA A 136 16.53 -34.29 4.93
C ALA A 136 16.42 -33.79 3.49
N ALA A 137 16.24 -34.69 2.51
CA ALA A 137 16.08 -34.33 1.11
C ALA A 137 14.86 -33.42 0.88
N LYS A 138 13.73 -33.73 1.54
CA LYS A 138 12.53 -32.88 1.50
C LYS A 138 12.80 -31.49 2.07
N ALA A 139 13.41 -31.42 3.25
CA ALA A 139 13.72 -30.15 3.90
C ALA A 139 14.70 -29.31 3.06
N SER A 140 15.71 -29.95 2.48
CA SER A 140 16.70 -29.31 1.59
C SER A 140 16.03 -28.71 0.36
N ALA A 141 15.17 -29.46 -0.34
CA ALA A 141 14.41 -28.95 -1.48
C ALA A 141 13.50 -27.76 -1.13
N GLU A 142 12.85 -27.77 0.03
CA GLU A 142 12.05 -26.64 0.53
C GLU A 142 12.92 -25.41 0.86
N ALA A 143 14.15 -25.61 1.35
CA ALA A 143 15.11 -24.54 1.63
C ALA A 143 15.72 -23.95 0.35
N GLU A 144 15.97 -24.76 -0.67
CA GLU A 144 16.45 -24.29 -1.99
C GLU A 144 15.46 -23.33 -2.65
N GLY A 145 14.16 -23.61 -2.56
CA GLY A 145 13.10 -22.72 -3.02
C GLY A 145 13.06 -21.36 -2.33
N GLN A 146 13.66 -21.25 -1.14
CA GLN A 146 13.78 -20.00 -0.36
C GLN A 146 15.17 -19.37 -0.49
N SER A 147 16.02 -19.87 -1.40
CA SER A 147 17.32 -19.28 -1.67
C SER A 147 17.19 -17.93 -2.36
N PHE A 148 18.20 -17.08 -2.19
CA PHE A 148 18.25 -15.79 -2.88
C PHE A 148 18.14 -15.95 -4.40
N ALA A 149 18.79 -16.96 -4.98
CA ALA A 149 18.74 -17.25 -6.41
C ALA A 149 17.33 -17.64 -6.86
N ALA A 150 16.62 -18.49 -6.10
CA ALA A 150 15.25 -18.90 -6.42
C ALA A 150 14.27 -17.72 -6.35
N VAL A 151 14.34 -16.92 -5.28
CA VAL A 151 13.52 -15.72 -5.11
C VAL A 151 13.84 -14.69 -6.18
N ALA A 152 15.12 -14.48 -6.52
CA ALA A 152 15.53 -13.58 -7.60
C ALA A 152 14.98 -14.04 -8.95
N ALA A 153 15.02 -15.35 -9.25
CA ALA A 153 14.48 -15.90 -10.49
C ALA A 153 12.94 -15.83 -10.55
N GLU A 154 12.25 -16.01 -9.43
CA GLU A 154 10.81 -15.78 -9.33
C GLU A 154 10.46 -14.32 -9.60
N LEU A 155 11.18 -13.41 -8.96
CA LEU A 155 10.99 -11.98 -9.13
C LEU A 155 11.28 -11.54 -10.57
N ASP A 156 12.36 -12.04 -11.18
CA ASP A 156 12.70 -11.77 -12.57
C ASP A 156 11.64 -12.31 -13.54
N ARG A 157 11.11 -13.52 -13.30
CA ARG A 157 9.97 -14.05 -14.08
C ARG A 157 8.73 -13.16 -13.96
N LEU A 158 8.39 -12.73 -12.74
CA LEU A 158 7.25 -11.85 -12.50
C LEU A 158 7.42 -10.50 -13.22
N TYR A 159 8.58 -9.85 -13.06
CA TYR A 159 8.87 -8.60 -13.73
C TYR A 159 8.92 -8.75 -15.25
N SER A 160 9.52 -9.82 -15.78
CA SER A 160 9.55 -10.12 -17.20
C SER A 160 8.15 -10.36 -17.77
N GLN A 161 7.27 -11.06 -17.04
CA GLN A 161 5.88 -11.27 -17.43
C GLN A 161 5.09 -9.96 -17.44
N LEU A 162 5.27 -9.13 -16.41
CA LEU A 162 4.67 -7.79 -16.34
C LEU A 162 5.19 -6.90 -17.48
N ALA A 163 6.49 -6.94 -17.76
CA ALA A 163 7.11 -6.19 -18.86
C ALA A 163 6.61 -6.66 -20.23
N ARG A 164 6.40 -7.97 -20.44
CA ARG A 164 5.82 -8.52 -21.69
C ARG A 164 4.34 -8.16 -21.85
N ARG A 165 3.56 -8.11 -20.76
CA ARG A 165 2.20 -7.54 -20.76
C ARG A 165 2.22 -6.05 -21.06
N ARG A 166 3.28 -5.35 -20.64
CA ARG A 166 3.63 -3.98 -21.04
C ARG A 166 4.29 -3.91 -22.43
N ARG A 167 3.88 -4.76 -23.39
CA ARG A 167 3.87 -4.28 -24.78
C ARG A 167 3.08 -2.97 -24.71
N ARG A 168 3.75 -1.83 -24.95
CA ARG A 168 3.04 -0.60 -25.32
C ARG A 168 1.97 -1.08 -26.28
N PRO A 169 0.66 -0.89 -26.00
CA PRO A 169 -0.29 -1.06 -27.07
C PRO A 169 0.29 -0.27 -28.24
N ARG A 170 0.15 -0.77 -29.48
CA ARG A 170 0.23 0.15 -30.62
C ARG A 170 -0.55 1.38 -30.16
N ARG A 171 -0.04 2.60 -30.39
CA ARG A 171 -0.88 3.79 -30.29
C ARG A 171 -2.02 3.53 -31.27
N ASP A 172 -3.04 2.80 -30.82
CA ASP A 172 -4.39 2.96 -31.29
C ASP A 172 -4.60 4.46 -31.18
N ALA A 173 -5.12 5.06 -32.26
CA ALA A 173 -5.42 6.48 -32.28
C ALA A 173 -6.08 6.83 -30.94
N ASP A 174 -5.64 7.94 -30.33
CA ASP A 174 -6.26 8.45 -29.11
C ASP A 174 -7.78 8.35 -29.31
N PRO A 175 -8.55 7.61 -28.48
CA PRO A 175 -9.97 7.39 -28.74
C PRO A 175 -10.77 8.68 -28.89
N LEU A 176 -10.21 9.80 -28.43
CA LEU A 176 -10.77 11.14 -28.49
C LEU A 176 -9.94 12.07 -29.40
N ASP A 177 -9.22 11.53 -30.38
CA ASP A 177 -8.43 12.27 -31.38
C ASP A 177 -9.29 13.32 -32.12
N ASP A 178 -10.49 12.91 -32.52
CA ASP A 178 -11.48 13.69 -33.26
C ASP A 178 -12.23 14.73 -32.41
N ARG A 179 -12.11 14.67 -31.08
CA ARG A 179 -12.74 15.62 -30.16
C ARG A 179 -11.94 16.93 -30.08
N ASP A 180 -12.61 18.06 -29.94
CA ASP A 180 -11.93 19.35 -29.76
C ASP A 180 -11.17 19.44 -28.43
N TRP A 181 -10.22 20.37 -28.35
CA TRP A 181 -9.56 20.71 -27.09
C TRP A 181 -10.40 21.73 -26.33
N ILE A 182 -10.66 21.44 -25.06
CA ILE A 182 -11.38 22.33 -24.15
C ILE A 182 -10.53 22.67 -22.92
N LEU A 183 -10.93 23.74 -22.24
CA LEU A 183 -10.48 24.07 -20.90
C LEU A 183 -11.52 23.62 -19.89
N CYS A 184 -11.08 22.92 -18.84
CA CYS A 184 -11.95 22.36 -17.81
C CYS A 184 -11.46 22.76 -16.41
N ASP A 185 -12.34 23.30 -15.58
CA ASP A 185 -12.07 23.58 -14.16
C ASP A 185 -12.81 22.55 -13.28
N LEU A 186 -12.09 21.71 -12.55
CA LEU A 186 -12.69 20.57 -11.81
C LEU A 186 -13.12 20.90 -10.38
N HIS A 187 -12.97 22.14 -9.93
CA HIS A 187 -13.26 22.50 -8.55
C HIS A 187 -13.79 23.92 -8.46
N THR A 188 -15.11 24.08 -8.36
CA THR A 188 -15.77 25.39 -8.28
C THR A 188 -16.98 25.34 -7.34
N HIS A 189 -17.28 26.48 -6.72
CA HIS A 189 -18.36 26.64 -5.74
C HIS A 189 -19.34 27.73 -6.15
N THR A 190 -20.60 27.60 -5.72
CA THR A 190 -21.73 28.50 -5.96
C THR A 190 -22.35 28.98 -4.65
N SER A 191 -23.38 29.82 -4.71
CA SER A 191 -24.15 30.31 -3.56
C SER A 191 -24.84 29.21 -2.73
N TRP A 192 -24.86 27.96 -3.23
CA TRP A 192 -25.28 26.79 -2.46
C TRP A 192 -24.25 26.38 -1.40
N SER A 193 -22.96 26.63 -1.64
CA SER A 193 -21.91 26.48 -0.64
C SER A 193 -22.03 27.56 0.43
N HIS A 194 -21.96 27.16 1.70
CA HIS A 194 -22.06 28.06 2.86
C HIS A 194 -21.06 29.22 2.89
N ASP A 195 -19.99 29.17 2.10
CA ASP A 195 -18.93 30.17 2.08
C ASP A 195 -18.68 30.78 0.69
N CYS A 196 -19.53 30.54 -0.30
CA CYS A 196 -19.49 31.19 -1.61
C CYS A 196 -20.79 31.99 -1.84
N GLY A 197 -20.70 33.14 -2.53
CA GLY A 197 -21.85 34.02 -2.82
C GLY A 197 -22.05 34.24 -4.32
N VAL A 198 -21.57 33.31 -5.16
CA VAL A 198 -21.66 33.39 -6.61
C VAL A 198 -22.89 32.61 -7.07
N GLU A 199 -23.87 33.28 -7.67
CA GLU A 199 -25.06 32.62 -8.19
C GLU A 199 -24.70 31.64 -9.32
N VAL A 200 -25.44 30.54 -9.44
CA VAL A 200 -25.19 29.50 -10.45
C VAL A 200 -25.18 30.07 -11.87
N THR A 201 -26.14 30.95 -12.18
CA THR A 201 -26.21 31.63 -13.49
C THR A 201 -24.99 32.49 -13.78
N GLU A 202 -24.51 33.26 -12.79
CA GLU A 202 -23.31 34.09 -12.92
C GLU A 202 -22.05 33.26 -13.13
N LEU A 203 -21.95 32.11 -12.45
CA LEU A 203 -20.83 31.17 -12.63
C LEU A 203 -20.79 30.65 -14.08
N LEU A 204 -21.94 30.20 -14.62
CA LEU A 204 -22.03 29.68 -15.98
C LEU A 204 -21.73 30.76 -17.03
N ASP A 205 -22.34 31.95 -16.90
CA ASP A 205 -22.10 33.07 -17.81
C ASP A 205 -20.62 33.47 -17.80
N HIS A 206 -19.98 33.49 -16.62
CA HIS A 206 -18.56 33.83 -16.53
C HIS A 206 -17.65 32.73 -17.08
N ALA A 207 -18.00 31.45 -16.89
CA ALA A 207 -17.25 30.33 -17.45
C ALA A 207 -17.18 30.40 -18.98
N GLU A 208 -18.29 30.73 -19.64
CA GLU A 208 -18.35 30.92 -21.09
C GLU A 208 -17.49 32.12 -21.54
N VAL A 209 -17.54 33.24 -20.80
CA VAL A 209 -16.71 34.43 -21.08
C VAL A 209 -15.21 34.13 -20.94
N GLU A 210 -14.82 33.32 -19.96
CA GLU A 210 -13.42 32.88 -19.77
C GLU A 210 -12.98 31.81 -20.79
N GLY A 211 -13.91 31.31 -21.62
CA GLY A 211 -13.65 30.31 -22.66
C GLY A 211 -13.44 28.90 -22.09
N LEU A 212 -14.04 28.59 -20.95
CA LEU A 212 -14.10 27.23 -20.42
C LEU A 212 -15.09 26.41 -21.24
N GLY A 213 -14.70 25.20 -21.64
CA GLY A 213 -15.60 24.24 -22.30
C GLY A 213 -16.26 23.28 -21.31
N ALA A 214 -15.73 23.17 -20.10
CA ALA A 214 -16.37 22.44 -19.01
C ALA A 214 -16.05 23.02 -17.63
N ILE A 215 -16.95 22.86 -16.66
CA ILE A 215 -16.70 23.09 -15.24
C ILE A 215 -17.31 21.98 -14.40
N ALA A 216 -16.70 21.66 -13.25
CA ALA A 216 -17.35 20.88 -12.21
C ALA A 216 -17.84 21.80 -11.09
N VAL A 217 -19.13 21.69 -10.79
CA VAL A 217 -19.74 22.39 -9.65
C VAL A 217 -19.74 21.42 -8.47
N THR A 218 -19.01 21.76 -7.41
CA THR A 218 -18.63 20.84 -6.33
C THR A 218 -18.92 21.48 -4.97
N ASP A 219 -20.14 21.97 -4.77
CA ASP A 219 -20.54 22.66 -3.55
C ASP A 219 -20.34 21.79 -2.29
N HIS A 220 -20.07 22.44 -1.17
CA HIS A 220 -19.73 21.79 0.09
C HIS A 220 -20.94 21.10 0.72
N ASN A 221 -20.96 19.76 0.71
CA ASN A 221 -21.97 18.91 1.36
C ASN A 221 -23.41 19.19 0.88
N VAL A 222 -23.57 19.64 -0.36
CA VAL A 222 -24.87 19.93 -0.96
C VAL A 222 -24.80 19.70 -2.47
N PHE A 223 -25.80 19.04 -3.02
CA PHE A 223 -25.84 18.73 -4.46
C PHE A 223 -26.78 19.66 -5.27
N GLY A 224 -27.50 20.54 -4.58
CA GLY A 224 -28.48 21.46 -5.18
C GLY A 224 -27.91 22.33 -6.30
N GLY A 225 -26.75 22.96 -6.06
CA GLY A 225 -26.10 23.86 -7.03
C GLY A 225 -25.60 23.13 -8.27
N ALA A 226 -25.00 21.95 -8.11
CA ALA A 226 -24.62 21.09 -9.23
C ALA A 226 -25.83 20.70 -10.10
N ARG A 227 -26.94 20.31 -9.47
CA ARG A 227 -28.18 19.95 -10.20
C ARG A 227 -28.78 21.15 -10.94
N GLU A 228 -28.80 22.32 -10.31
CA GLU A 228 -29.25 23.57 -10.92
C GLU A 228 -28.36 23.95 -12.12
N ALA A 229 -27.04 23.88 -11.95
CA ALA A 229 -26.05 24.20 -12.98
C ALA A 229 -26.22 23.31 -14.22
N VAL A 230 -26.41 22.00 -14.04
CA VAL A 230 -26.68 21.07 -15.15
C VAL A 230 -27.98 21.42 -15.88
N GLN A 231 -29.02 21.87 -15.18
CA GLN A 231 -30.27 22.28 -15.82
C GLN A 231 -30.10 23.57 -16.63
N LEU A 232 -29.42 24.57 -16.06
CA LEU A 232 -29.18 25.88 -16.69
C LEU A 232 -28.14 25.84 -17.82
N ALA A 233 -27.27 24.84 -17.83
CA ALA A 233 -26.30 24.60 -18.91
C ALA A 233 -26.91 23.95 -20.15
N ARG A 234 -28.18 23.49 -20.10
CA ARG A 234 -28.86 22.92 -21.27
C ARG A 234 -28.96 23.94 -22.39
N GLY A 235 -28.29 23.65 -23.52
CA GLY A 235 -28.26 24.53 -24.69
C GLY A 235 -27.15 25.59 -24.67
N ARG A 236 -26.26 25.54 -23.68
CA ARG A 236 -25.01 26.31 -23.66
C ARG A 236 -23.87 25.52 -24.29
N ASP A 237 -22.83 26.23 -24.74
CA ASP A 237 -21.58 25.62 -25.21
C ASP A 237 -20.61 25.34 -24.03
N LEU A 238 -21.16 24.90 -22.90
CA LEU A 238 -20.46 24.63 -21.65
C LEU A 238 -20.98 23.33 -21.03
N VAL A 239 -20.08 22.37 -20.80
CA VAL A 239 -20.41 21.13 -20.10
C VAL A 239 -20.29 21.34 -18.58
N VAL A 240 -21.35 21.03 -17.84
CA VAL A 240 -21.31 21.00 -16.37
C VAL A 240 -21.18 19.56 -15.90
N VAL A 241 -20.10 19.27 -15.17
CA VAL A 241 -19.92 18.01 -14.44
C VAL A 241 -20.58 18.16 -13.07
N PRO A 242 -21.67 17.43 -12.78
CA PRO A 242 -22.33 17.51 -11.49
C PRO A 242 -21.46 16.83 -10.43
N GLY A 243 -21.11 17.56 -9.37
CA GLY A 243 -20.34 17.00 -8.27
C GLY A 243 -20.70 17.59 -6.92
N GLU A 244 -19.99 17.15 -5.90
CA GLU A 244 -20.16 17.58 -4.51
C GLU A 244 -18.83 17.41 -3.77
N GLU A 245 -18.40 18.42 -3.02
CA GLU A 245 -17.25 18.31 -2.11
C GLU A 245 -17.74 17.88 -0.72
N VAL A 246 -17.58 16.59 -0.43
CA VAL A 246 -18.11 15.95 0.77
C VAL A 246 -17.08 16.00 1.89
N LYS A 247 -17.46 16.60 3.02
CA LYS A 247 -16.65 16.61 4.23
C LYS A 247 -16.83 15.30 4.99
N THR A 248 -15.76 14.51 5.09
CA THR A 248 -15.75 13.24 5.83
C THR A 248 -15.76 13.45 7.34
N ALA A 249 -15.96 12.39 8.12
CA ALA A 249 -16.02 12.43 9.58
C ALA A 249 -14.76 13.00 10.26
N GLY A 250 -13.60 12.91 9.59
CA GLY A 250 -12.34 13.40 10.14
C GLY A 250 -11.10 13.22 9.27
N GLN A 251 -11.26 12.84 8.00
CA GLN A 251 -10.14 12.54 7.09
C GLN A 251 -10.14 13.45 5.87
N GLY A 252 -10.59 14.69 6.06
CA GLY A 252 -10.65 15.71 5.02
C GLY A 252 -11.88 15.62 4.13
N GLU A 253 -11.72 16.04 2.89
CA GLU A 253 -12.79 16.17 1.91
C GLU A 253 -12.53 15.25 0.72
N VAL A 254 -13.62 14.79 0.09
CA VAL A 254 -13.60 13.98 -1.12
C VAL A 254 -14.65 14.56 -2.06
N ILE A 255 -14.26 14.80 -3.30
CA ILE A 255 -15.19 15.22 -4.34
C ILE A 255 -15.71 13.97 -5.06
N GLY A 256 -17.03 13.86 -5.15
CA GLY A 256 -17.67 12.98 -6.12
C GLY A 256 -17.97 13.76 -7.40
N LEU A 257 -17.52 13.26 -8.55
CA LEU A 257 -17.88 13.79 -9.87
C LEU A 257 -18.90 12.87 -10.55
N PHE A 258 -19.70 13.42 -11.46
CA PHE A 258 -20.78 12.71 -12.16
C PHE A 258 -21.81 12.10 -11.20
N LEU A 259 -22.12 12.83 -10.13
CA LEU A 259 -23.13 12.41 -9.16
C LEU A 259 -24.56 12.63 -9.68
N SER A 260 -25.49 11.91 -9.08
CA SER A 260 -26.92 11.96 -9.38
C SER A 260 -27.77 12.39 -8.17
N GLU A 261 -27.25 12.19 -6.97
CA GLU A 261 -27.86 12.55 -5.69
C GLU A 261 -26.81 12.99 -4.66
N GLU A 262 -27.27 13.72 -3.65
CA GLU A 262 -26.45 14.26 -2.56
C GLU A 262 -25.87 13.13 -1.68
N ILE A 263 -24.62 13.31 -1.26
CA ILE A 263 -23.94 12.37 -0.37
C ILE A 263 -24.00 12.91 1.08
N PRO A 264 -24.40 12.09 2.06
CA PRO A 264 -24.42 12.54 3.44
C PRO A 264 -23.06 13.02 3.95
N ARG A 265 -23.05 14.22 4.56
CA ARG A 265 -21.89 14.76 5.27
C ARG A 265 -21.47 13.86 6.44
N GLY A 266 -20.17 13.79 6.70
CA GLY A 266 -19.62 13.22 7.91
C GLY A 266 -19.53 11.70 7.89
N LEU A 267 -19.68 11.07 6.73
CA LEU A 267 -19.39 9.65 6.54
C LEU A 267 -17.88 9.37 6.72
N PRO A 268 -17.51 8.14 7.13
CA PRO A 268 -16.14 7.65 7.00
C PRO A 268 -15.62 7.77 5.57
N PHE A 269 -14.31 7.94 5.40
CA PHE A 269 -13.68 8.16 4.09
C PHE A 269 -13.98 7.05 3.07
N ASP A 270 -13.94 5.80 3.52
CA ASP A 270 -14.26 4.61 2.71
C ASP A 270 -15.76 4.53 2.36
N GLU A 271 -16.64 4.90 3.29
CA GLU A 271 -18.08 4.99 3.02
C GLU A 271 -18.42 6.13 2.06
N THR A 272 -17.73 7.28 2.14
CA THR A 272 -17.87 8.36 1.15
C THR A 272 -17.46 7.90 -0.24
N ILE A 273 -16.32 7.21 -0.37
CA ILE A 273 -15.89 6.60 -1.64
C ILE A 273 -16.93 5.61 -2.16
N ALA A 274 -17.46 4.74 -1.29
CA ALA A 274 -18.46 3.76 -1.66
C ALA A 274 -19.76 4.43 -2.16
N ALA A 275 -20.20 5.51 -1.51
CA ALA A 275 -21.38 6.28 -1.90
C ALA A 275 -21.20 6.97 -3.26
N ILE A 276 -20.01 7.52 -3.56
CA ILE A 276 -19.69 8.06 -4.89
C ILE A 276 -19.79 6.95 -5.94
N ARG A 277 -19.12 5.81 -5.69
CA ARG A 277 -19.05 4.68 -6.62
C ARG A 277 -20.40 4.03 -6.86
N SER A 278 -21.29 3.96 -5.86
CA SER A 278 -22.62 3.37 -6.02
C SER A 278 -23.51 4.12 -7.01
N GLN A 279 -23.21 5.40 -7.25
CA GLN A 279 -23.88 6.22 -8.26
C GLN A 279 -23.22 6.15 -9.64
N GLY A 280 -22.12 5.39 -9.79
CA GLY A 280 -21.28 5.43 -11.00
C GLY A 280 -20.41 6.68 -11.10
N GLY A 281 -20.30 7.45 -10.02
CA GLY A 281 -19.48 8.65 -9.94
C GLY A 281 -17.98 8.35 -9.86
N LEU A 282 -17.19 9.38 -10.10
CA LEU A 282 -15.73 9.33 -10.02
C LEU A 282 -15.23 9.97 -8.74
N VAL A 283 -14.24 9.34 -8.11
CA VAL A 283 -13.63 9.81 -6.87
C VAL A 283 -12.51 10.78 -7.21
N TYR A 284 -12.71 12.05 -6.87
CA TYR A 284 -11.72 13.11 -6.98
C TYR A 284 -11.23 13.50 -5.58
N LEU A 285 -9.93 13.41 -5.33
CA LEU A 285 -9.35 13.84 -4.05
C LEU A 285 -8.83 15.29 -4.15
N PRO A 286 -9.54 16.27 -3.57
CA PRO A 286 -9.12 17.67 -3.58
C PRO A 286 -7.98 17.92 -2.58
N HIS A 287 -7.16 18.92 -2.89
CA HIS A 287 -6.12 19.54 -2.06
C HIS A 287 -5.49 18.64 -0.95
N PRO A 288 -4.97 17.44 -1.29
CA PRO A 288 -4.71 16.35 -0.34
C PRO A 288 -3.62 16.61 0.70
N PHE A 289 -2.86 17.69 0.54
CA PHE A 289 -1.77 18.09 1.42
C PHE A 289 -1.98 19.47 2.05
N ASP A 290 -3.18 20.06 1.92
CA ASP A 290 -3.49 21.32 2.60
C ASP A 290 -3.67 21.10 4.11
N ARG A 291 -2.56 21.25 4.84
CA ARG A 291 -2.52 21.08 6.29
C ARG A 291 -3.26 22.19 7.06
N LEU A 292 -3.84 23.18 6.38
CA LEU A 292 -4.75 24.15 6.99
C LEU A 292 -6.17 23.58 7.17
N HIS A 293 -6.49 22.51 6.44
CA HIS A 293 -7.73 21.75 6.55
C HIS A 293 -7.46 20.34 7.11
N ALA A 294 -8.53 19.60 7.41
CA ALA A 294 -8.38 18.19 7.70
C ALA A 294 -7.96 17.47 6.41
N ILE A 295 -6.97 16.57 6.50
CA ILE A 295 -6.49 15.78 5.36
C ILE A 295 -6.50 14.29 5.74
N PRO A 296 -6.63 13.39 4.75
CA PRO A 296 -6.48 11.97 5.02
C PRO A 296 -5.05 11.67 5.50
N ASP A 297 -4.93 10.84 6.54
CA ASP A 297 -3.61 10.41 6.99
C ASP A 297 -2.93 9.53 5.93
N ALA A 298 -1.59 9.43 6.02
CA ALA A 298 -0.80 8.70 5.03
C ALA A 298 -1.18 7.20 4.92
N THR A 299 -1.76 6.60 5.97
CA THR A 299 -2.19 5.19 5.94
C THR A 299 -3.49 5.04 5.17
N THR A 300 -4.47 5.91 5.44
CA THR A 300 -5.72 5.97 4.68
C THR A 300 -5.45 6.27 3.21
N LEU A 301 -4.64 7.28 2.92
CA LEU A 301 -4.34 7.64 1.54
C LEU A 301 -3.71 6.46 0.77
N ARG A 302 -2.76 5.75 1.39
CA ARG A 302 -2.11 4.57 0.78
C ARG A 302 -3.05 3.39 0.60
N ARG A 303 -4.04 3.22 1.47
CA ARG A 303 -5.05 2.14 1.37
C ARG A 303 -5.98 2.36 0.18
N HIS A 304 -6.34 3.61 -0.09
CA HIS A 304 -7.35 3.97 -1.09
C HIS A 304 -6.77 4.50 -2.41
N LEU A 305 -5.46 4.38 -2.66
CA LEU A 305 -4.85 4.83 -3.92
C LEU A 305 -5.52 4.24 -5.16
N ALA A 306 -5.99 2.99 -5.09
CA ALA A 306 -6.67 2.33 -6.19
C ALA A 306 -8.11 2.79 -6.38
N ASP A 307 -8.69 3.43 -5.36
CA ASP A 307 -10.08 3.88 -5.36
C ASP A 307 -10.22 5.34 -5.80
N ILE A 308 -9.11 6.09 -5.89
CA ILE A 308 -9.07 7.49 -6.33
C ILE A 308 -8.91 7.55 -7.85
N ASP A 309 -9.89 8.09 -8.56
CA ASP A 309 -9.87 8.22 -10.01
C ASP A 309 -9.08 9.45 -10.48
N VAL A 310 -9.18 10.56 -9.72
CA VAL A 310 -8.50 11.83 -9.98
C VAL A 310 -7.88 12.37 -8.70
N PHE A 311 -6.65 12.89 -8.77
CA PHE A 311 -5.91 13.43 -7.64
C PHE A 311 -5.51 14.88 -7.92
N GLU A 312 -5.98 15.84 -7.10
CA GLU A 312 -5.71 17.26 -7.33
C GLU A 312 -4.23 17.58 -7.08
N VAL A 313 -3.52 17.95 -8.15
CA VAL A 313 -2.10 18.37 -8.09
C VAL A 313 -1.92 19.88 -8.18
N TYR A 314 -2.99 20.60 -8.52
CA TYR A 314 -2.99 22.05 -8.54
C TYR A 314 -4.35 22.59 -8.11
N ASN A 315 -4.38 23.20 -6.93
CA ASN A 315 -5.46 24.03 -6.45
C ASN A 315 -4.94 25.48 -6.37
N ALA A 316 -5.65 26.40 -7.04
CA ALA A 316 -5.22 27.80 -7.15
C ALA A 316 -5.43 28.63 -5.87
N ARG A 317 -6.24 28.13 -4.93
CA ARG A 317 -6.62 28.81 -3.69
C ARG A 317 -5.69 28.49 -2.51
N LEU A 318 -4.80 27.49 -2.64
CA LEU A 318 -3.89 27.13 -1.55
C LEU A 318 -2.97 28.30 -1.17
N LEU A 319 -2.83 28.52 0.15
CA LEU A 319 -1.96 29.57 0.69
C LEU A 319 -0.48 29.32 0.41
N PHE A 320 -0.06 28.05 0.39
CA PHE A 320 1.33 27.65 0.20
C PHE A 320 1.48 26.76 -1.03
N GLU A 321 2.24 27.25 -2.02
CA GLU A 321 2.49 26.50 -3.27
C GLU A 321 3.23 25.17 -3.03
N ALA A 322 3.96 25.05 -1.91
CA ALA A 322 4.58 23.81 -1.48
C ALA A 322 3.62 22.62 -1.36
N TYR A 323 2.33 22.87 -1.09
CA TYR A 323 1.32 21.80 -1.04
C TYR A 323 1.00 21.25 -2.43
N ASN A 324 0.92 22.11 -3.45
CA ASN A 324 0.79 21.69 -4.85
C ASN A 324 2.03 20.92 -5.31
N ASP A 325 3.24 21.34 -4.90
CA ASP A 325 4.48 20.61 -5.21
C ASP A 325 4.52 19.23 -4.55
N GLU A 326 4.05 19.10 -3.31
CA GLU A 326 3.92 17.82 -2.61
C GLU A 326 2.91 16.92 -3.32
N ALA A 327 1.76 17.46 -3.70
CA ALA A 327 0.72 16.76 -4.46
C ALA A 327 1.25 16.21 -5.79
N LEU A 328 1.94 17.05 -6.57
CA LEU A 328 2.54 16.65 -7.84
C LEU A 328 3.59 15.55 -7.67
N ARG A 329 4.47 15.65 -6.67
CA ARG A 329 5.47 14.62 -6.37
C ARG A 329 4.82 13.30 -5.97
N PHE A 330 3.76 13.36 -5.15
CA PHE A 330 3.04 12.18 -4.70
C PHE A 330 2.33 11.48 -5.87
N ALA A 331 1.55 12.23 -6.65
CA ALA A 331 0.86 11.72 -7.84
C ALA A 331 1.83 11.10 -8.84
N THR A 332 2.97 11.74 -9.08
CA THR A 332 4.03 11.20 -9.96
C THR A 332 4.61 9.89 -9.42
N LYS A 333 4.89 9.81 -8.12
CA LYS A 333 5.46 8.61 -7.47
C LYS A 333 4.54 7.40 -7.58
N TYR A 334 3.23 7.60 -7.46
CA TYR A 334 2.24 6.51 -7.49
C TYR A 334 1.51 6.38 -8.83
N ASN A 335 1.89 7.17 -9.84
CA ASN A 335 1.28 7.18 -11.17
C ASN A 335 -0.24 7.38 -11.13
N LEU A 336 -0.69 8.39 -10.37
CA LEU A 336 -2.09 8.78 -10.26
C LEU A 336 -2.49 9.73 -11.40
N THR A 337 -3.76 9.70 -11.78
CA THR A 337 -4.35 10.66 -12.72
C THR A 337 -4.40 12.04 -12.06
N MET A 338 -3.81 13.04 -12.72
CA MET A 338 -3.64 14.37 -12.16
C MET A 338 -4.81 15.29 -12.53
N GLY A 339 -5.49 15.85 -11.51
CA GLY A 339 -6.53 16.87 -11.66
C GLY A 339 -6.05 18.26 -11.24
N ALA A 340 -6.81 19.27 -11.62
CA ALA A 340 -6.59 20.65 -11.20
C ALA A 340 -7.92 21.41 -11.16
N GLY A 341 -8.02 22.35 -10.23
CA GLY A 341 -9.17 23.23 -10.11
C GLY A 341 -8.82 24.57 -9.49
N SER A 342 -9.71 25.54 -9.68
CA SER A 342 -9.52 26.88 -9.12
C SER A 342 -9.94 26.97 -7.65
N ASP A 343 -10.85 26.10 -7.21
CA ASP A 343 -11.52 26.18 -5.93
C ASP A 343 -12.17 27.57 -5.75
N ALA A 344 -12.80 28.04 -6.84
CA ALA A 344 -13.32 29.39 -6.96
C ALA A 344 -14.53 29.61 -6.06
N HIS A 345 -14.49 30.68 -5.26
CA HIS A 345 -15.61 31.19 -4.45
C HIS A 345 -15.98 32.64 -4.82
N VAL A 346 -15.34 33.17 -5.86
CA VAL A 346 -15.58 34.47 -6.47
C VAL A 346 -15.33 34.31 -7.96
N LEU A 347 -16.08 35.02 -8.80
CA LEU A 347 -15.98 34.92 -10.25
C LEU A 347 -14.54 35.08 -10.77
N GLN A 348 -13.80 36.05 -10.22
CA GLN A 348 -12.41 36.31 -10.63
C GLN A 348 -11.45 35.14 -10.35
N GLY A 349 -11.83 34.19 -9.49
CA GLY A 349 -11.06 32.98 -9.21
C GLY A 349 -11.26 31.88 -10.25
N LEU A 350 -12.36 31.88 -10.99
CA LEU A 350 -12.70 30.86 -11.97
C LEU A 350 -11.60 30.69 -13.03
N GLY A 351 -11.24 29.45 -13.36
CA GLY A 351 -10.25 29.14 -14.39
C GLY A 351 -8.80 29.49 -14.03
N THR A 352 -8.51 29.91 -12.78
CA THR A 352 -7.13 30.13 -12.31
C THR A 352 -6.35 28.83 -12.14
N GLY A 353 -7.04 27.72 -11.89
CA GLY A 353 -6.54 26.36 -12.05
C GLY A 353 -7.46 25.59 -12.98
N ALA A 354 -6.92 25.04 -14.06
CA ALA A 354 -7.70 24.34 -15.07
C ALA A 354 -6.90 23.22 -15.72
N LEU A 355 -7.58 22.40 -16.51
CA LEU A 355 -7.04 21.37 -17.35
C LEU A 355 -7.30 21.72 -18.81
N ARG A 356 -6.30 21.52 -19.67
CA ARG A 356 -6.51 21.40 -21.11
C ARG A 356 -6.64 19.94 -21.46
N MET A 357 -7.80 19.54 -21.96
CA MET A 357 -8.14 18.14 -22.25
C MET A 357 -9.03 18.05 -23.50
N ARG A 358 -9.24 16.84 -24.03
CA ARG A 358 -10.21 16.62 -25.10
C ARG A 358 -11.63 16.75 -24.56
N ALA A 359 -12.55 17.29 -25.36
CA ALA A 359 -13.98 17.27 -25.06
C ALA A 359 -14.44 15.82 -24.81
N PHE A 360 -15.40 15.66 -23.91
CA PHE A 360 -15.85 14.36 -23.44
C PHE A 360 -17.36 14.35 -23.25
N ASP A 361 -17.95 13.17 -23.39
CA ASP A 361 -19.34 12.88 -23.02
C ASP A 361 -19.37 11.80 -21.92
N GLY A 362 -19.79 12.20 -20.72
CA GLY A 362 -19.90 11.32 -19.56
C GLY A 362 -18.56 10.93 -18.88
N PRO A 363 -18.65 10.11 -17.83
CA PRO A 363 -17.50 9.79 -16.96
C PRO A 363 -16.42 8.93 -17.64
N GLU A 364 -16.81 8.06 -18.58
CA GLU A 364 -15.86 7.17 -19.25
C GLU A 364 -14.93 7.94 -20.20
N GLU A 365 -15.49 8.77 -21.10
CA GLU A 365 -14.70 9.64 -21.97
C GLU A 365 -13.89 10.66 -21.17
N PHE A 366 -14.45 11.17 -20.06
CA PHE A 366 -13.72 12.05 -19.15
C PHE A 366 -12.40 11.40 -18.68
N LEU A 367 -12.45 10.17 -18.16
CA LEU A 367 -11.25 9.45 -17.73
C LEU A 367 -10.27 9.16 -18.86
N VAL A 368 -10.76 8.90 -20.08
CA VAL A 368 -9.90 8.73 -21.26
C VAL A 368 -9.18 10.04 -21.57
N SER A 369 -9.91 11.16 -21.59
CA SER A 369 -9.38 12.51 -21.85
C SER A 369 -8.34 12.95 -20.81
N MET A 370 -8.56 12.59 -19.53
CA MET A 370 -7.62 12.86 -18.43
C MET A 370 -6.23 12.24 -18.64
N ARG A 371 -6.09 11.18 -19.46
CA ARG A 371 -4.79 10.53 -19.72
C ARG A 371 -3.79 11.44 -20.44
N SER A 372 -4.28 12.40 -21.23
CA SER A 372 -3.47 13.36 -21.98
C SER A 372 -3.69 14.81 -21.53
N ALA A 373 -4.47 15.01 -20.46
CA ALA A 373 -4.79 16.32 -19.92
C ALA A 373 -3.54 17.04 -19.40
N GLN A 374 -3.51 18.35 -19.60
CA GLN A 374 -2.41 19.22 -19.18
C GLN A 374 -2.91 20.20 -18.13
N VAL A 375 -2.27 20.21 -16.97
CA VAL A 375 -2.55 21.20 -15.92
C VAL A 375 -2.10 22.58 -16.38
N LEU A 376 -3.04 23.52 -16.38
CA LEU A 376 -2.82 24.93 -16.67
C LEU A 376 -2.95 25.74 -15.38
N ARG A 377 -1.93 26.56 -15.10
CA ARG A 377 -1.86 27.43 -13.93
C ARG A 377 -1.95 28.88 -14.40
N ARG A 378 -2.98 29.60 -13.97
CA ARG A 378 -3.18 31.04 -14.20
C ARG A 378 -3.29 31.74 -12.83
N PRO A 379 -2.22 31.72 -12.01
CA PRO A 379 -2.31 32.16 -10.63
C PRO A 379 -2.72 33.64 -10.55
N LYS A 380 -3.69 33.93 -9.68
CA LYS A 380 -4.04 35.29 -9.25
C LYS A 380 -3.64 35.46 -7.78
N SER A 381 -3.46 36.70 -7.33
CA SER A 381 -3.11 36.96 -5.93
C SER A 381 -4.19 36.43 -4.99
N LEU A 382 -3.83 35.53 -4.06
CA LEU A 382 -4.77 34.98 -3.10
C LEU A 382 -5.35 36.06 -2.18
N VAL A 383 -4.54 37.04 -1.78
CA VAL A 383 -4.99 38.20 -1.00
C VAL A 383 -6.04 38.99 -1.77
N TYR A 384 -5.87 39.14 -3.09
CA TYR A 384 -6.85 39.79 -3.95
C TYR A 384 -8.16 38.99 -3.99
N LEU A 385 -8.10 37.67 -4.23
CA LEU A 385 -9.30 36.83 -4.26
C LEU A 385 -10.03 36.77 -2.91
N GLN A 386 -9.29 36.66 -1.80
CA GLN A 386 -9.86 36.69 -0.45
C GLN A 386 -10.50 38.05 -0.13
N SER A 387 -9.88 39.16 -0.55
CA SER A 387 -10.47 40.49 -0.35
C SER A 387 -11.82 40.64 -1.06
N LEU A 388 -11.94 40.10 -2.28
CA LEU A 388 -13.20 40.09 -3.02
C LEU A 388 -14.26 39.22 -2.34
N LYS A 389 -13.87 38.04 -1.81
CA LYS A 389 -14.76 37.16 -1.04
C LYS A 389 -15.35 37.88 0.16
N TRP A 390 -14.51 38.55 0.94
CA TRP A 390 -14.95 39.30 2.12
C TRP A 390 -15.90 40.45 1.77
N VAL A 391 -15.63 41.15 0.66
CA VAL A 391 -16.52 42.21 0.15
C VAL A 391 -17.87 41.65 -0.29
N ALA A 392 -17.91 40.50 -0.96
CA ALA A 392 -19.15 39.84 -1.37
C ALA A 392 -19.99 39.45 -0.15
N GLN A 393 -19.38 38.76 0.83
CA GLN A 393 -20.06 38.37 2.07
C GLN A 393 -20.56 39.56 2.90
N ALA A 394 -19.83 40.69 2.89
CA ALA A 394 -20.25 41.90 3.59
C ALA A 394 -21.48 42.56 2.93
N LYS A 395 -21.59 42.51 1.59
CA LYS A 395 -22.75 43.05 0.86
C LYS A 395 -24.02 42.25 1.10
N GLU A 396 -23.91 40.92 1.24
CA GLU A 396 -25.05 40.06 1.55
C GLU A 396 -25.60 40.30 2.96
N ARG A 397 -24.73 40.55 3.96
CA ARG A 397 -25.17 40.82 5.34
C ARG A 397 -25.88 42.16 5.54
N VAL A 398 -25.81 43.06 4.55
CA VAL A 398 -26.40 44.41 4.61
C VAL A 398 -27.71 44.51 3.81
N ARG A 399 -28.03 43.49 3.00
CA ARG A 399 -29.37 43.28 2.40
C ARG A 399 -30.26 42.51 3.37
#